data_AF-A0A6M0LCR9-F1
#
_entry.id   AF-A0A6M0LCR9-F1
#
_cell.length_a   1.000
_cell.length_b   1.000
_cell.length_c   1.000
_cell.angle_alpha   90.00
_cell.angle_beta   90.00
_cell.angle_gamma   90.00
#
_symmetry.space_group_name_H-M   'P 1'
#
loop_
_entity.id
_entity.type
_entity.pdbx_description
1 polymer ?
#
loop_
_entity_poly.entity_id
_entity_poly.type
_entity_poly.pdbx_seq_one_letter_code
_entity_poly.pdbx_strand_id
1 'polypeptide(L)'
;MNLKFKRIKKGFDTNLAIKKIKNELQIKGNVKVYFNEKKKDSSMRSSGGKEEIIIGTAKYNLEELNESQIISIYNSIYHEFVHVRNRRLAGSTISDSVMNSRTLAHFGYSLLDELSAYSEANINYPETMDVLETNFEELYANLFERLTEGALCLGGRKERTEEDRVKFYNQSLEVCVSLIPLYVISGGIPEDKKYYPFRRAINSLISYGSNFENLILEDYEKIGKEYIENLIYDLSSSKRKNFWINTAIDL
;
A
#
# COMPACT_ATOMS: atom_id res chain seq x y z
N MET A 1 17.15 15.74 11.69
CA MET A 1 16.97 17.20 11.78
C MET A 1 15.47 17.46 11.66
N ASN A 2 14.80 17.89 12.74
CA ASN A 2 13.35 18.15 12.78
C ASN A 2 13.10 19.61 12.40
N LEU A 3 12.70 19.86 11.15
CA LEU A 3 12.32 21.20 10.72
C LEU A 3 10.84 21.46 11.05
N LYS A 4 10.58 22.55 11.77
CA LYS A 4 9.23 23.11 11.95
C LYS A 4 8.84 23.84 10.66
N PHE A 5 8.32 23.10 9.67
CA PHE A 5 7.79 23.67 8.43
C PHE A 5 6.47 24.38 8.71
N LYS A 6 6.52 25.70 8.91
CA LYS A 6 5.29 26.50 9.14
C LYS A 6 4.69 27.09 7.88
N ARG A 7 5.42 27.18 6.76
CA ARG A 7 4.92 27.72 5.48
C ARG A 7 5.70 27.15 4.31
N ILE A 8 5.12 26.19 3.61
CA ILE A 8 5.55 25.81 2.28
C ILE A 8 4.76 26.75 1.35
N LYS A 9 5.37 27.86 0.90
CA LYS A 9 4.74 28.96 0.12
C LYS A 9 3.63 29.76 0.84
N LYS A 10 3.38 30.98 0.32
CA LYS A 10 2.27 31.86 0.71
C LYS A 10 0.96 31.19 0.25
N GLY A 11 0.30 30.43 1.11
CA GLY A 11 -1.02 29.82 0.84
C GLY A 11 -1.18 28.34 1.20
N PHE A 12 -0.08 27.58 1.39
CA PHE A 12 -0.15 26.20 1.86
C PHE A 12 0.40 26.08 3.29
N ASP A 13 -0.52 26.04 4.25
CA ASP A 13 -0.22 25.80 5.66
C ASP A 13 -0.40 24.31 5.95
N THR A 14 0.71 23.59 6.06
CA THR A 14 0.75 22.16 6.37
C THR A 14 0.07 21.84 7.71
N ASN A 15 0.12 22.74 8.70
CA ASN A 15 -0.56 22.50 9.98
C ASN A 15 -2.07 22.60 9.84
N LEU A 16 -2.55 23.52 8.99
CA LEU A 16 -3.96 23.64 8.67
C LEU A 16 -4.44 22.39 7.91
N ALA A 17 -3.66 21.92 6.93
CA ALA A 17 -3.94 20.69 6.19
C ALA A 17 -4.07 19.48 7.13
N ILE A 18 -3.06 19.26 7.98
CA ILE A 18 -3.07 18.18 8.97
C ILE A 18 -4.27 18.30 9.91
N LYS A 19 -4.58 19.50 10.42
CA LYS A 19 -5.72 19.71 11.31
C LYS A 19 -7.05 19.40 10.62
N LYS A 20 -7.22 19.84 9.37
CA LYS A 20 -8.40 19.56 8.55
C LYS A 20 -8.59 18.06 8.36
N ILE A 21 -7.56 17.36 7.89
CA ILE A 21 -7.58 15.92 7.63
C ILE A 21 -7.84 15.11 8.91
N LYS A 22 -7.17 15.46 10.02
CA LYS A 22 -7.42 14.81 11.32
C LYS A 22 -8.87 14.94 11.77
N ASN A 23 -9.50 16.08 11.51
CA ASN A 23 -10.91 16.30 11.85
C ASN A 23 -11.83 15.51 10.93
N GLU A 24 -11.56 15.51 9.61
CA GLU A 24 -12.30 14.73 8.61
C GLU A 24 -12.32 13.23 8.96
N LEU A 25 -11.14 12.69 9.30
CA LEU A 25 -10.96 11.28 9.67
C LEU A 25 -11.23 10.99 11.15
N GLN A 26 -11.65 11.99 11.94
CA GLN A 26 -11.92 11.89 13.38
C GLN A 26 -10.77 11.26 14.21
N ILE A 27 -9.53 11.52 13.81
CA ILE A 27 -8.32 10.96 14.44
C ILE A 27 -8.10 11.62 15.81
N LYS A 28 -8.44 10.90 16.88
CA LYS A 28 -8.17 11.29 18.27
C LYS A 28 -6.69 11.12 18.63
N GLY A 29 -6.19 11.83 19.64
CA GLY A 29 -4.81 11.66 20.14
C GLY A 29 -3.70 12.29 19.29
N ASN A 30 -2.47 12.09 19.73
CA ASN A 30 -1.28 12.72 19.18
C ASN A 30 -0.62 11.84 18.11
N VAL A 31 -0.83 12.21 16.85
CA VAL A 31 -0.04 11.76 15.70
C VAL A 31 0.91 12.89 15.34
N LYS A 32 2.21 12.61 15.26
CA LYS A 32 3.20 13.60 14.84
C LYS A 32 3.44 13.47 13.34
N VAL A 33 3.39 14.59 12.62
CA VAL A 33 3.64 14.62 11.17
C VAL A 33 4.95 15.35 10.91
N TYR A 34 5.80 14.75 10.08
CA TYR A 34 7.10 15.27 9.68
C TYR A 34 7.19 15.33 8.16
N PHE A 35 7.85 16.35 7.62
CA PHE A 35 8.16 16.43 6.20
C PHE A 35 9.65 16.14 6.01
N ASN A 36 9.98 15.31 5.02
CA ASN A 36 11.34 14.84 4.80
C ASN A 36 11.78 15.07 3.34
N GLU A 37 12.62 16.07 3.15
CA GLU A 37 13.19 16.47 1.85
C GLU A 37 14.18 15.45 1.28
N LYS A 38 14.60 14.45 2.06
CA LYS A 38 15.50 13.38 1.60
C LYS A 38 14.75 12.11 1.18
N LYS A 39 13.44 12.04 1.39
CA LYS A 39 12.61 10.90 1.01
C LYS A 39 11.65 11.27 -0.09
N LYS A 40 11.51 10.41 -1.09
CA LYS A 40 10.46 10.52 -2.12
C LYS A 40 9.13 10.04 -1.57
N ASP A 41 9.14 8.91 -0.89
CA ASP A 41 7.92 8.25 -0.42
C ASP A 41 7.52 8.68 0.99
N SER A 42 6.21 8.70 1.22
CA SER A 42 5.61 8.89 2.53
C SER A 42 5.54 7.57 3.29
N SER A 43 5.42 7.63 4.60
CA SER A 43 5.26 6.45 5.44
C SER A 43 4.69 6.78 6.81
N MET A 44 3.87 5.88 7.35
CA MET A 44 3.43 5.87 8.73
C MET A 44 4.25 4.85 9.53
N ARG A 45 4.62 5.22 10.76
CA ARG A 45 5.23 4.31 11.73
C ARG A 45 4.58 4.47 13.09
N SER A 46 4.46 3.36 13.82
CA SER A 46 4.07 3.37 15.23
C SER A 46 5.11 2.63 16.06
N SER A 47 5.58 3.27 17.13
CA SER A 47 6.52 2.65 18.08
C SER A 47 6.21 3.12 19.50
N GLY A 48 6.03 2.18 20.42
CA GLY A 48 5.78 2.47 21.83
C GLY A 48 4.56 3.38 22.06
N GLY A 49 3.48 3.16 21.30
CA GLY A 49 2.25 3.96 21.37
C GLY A 49 2.36 5.37 20.77
N LYS A 50 3.47 5.69 20.11
CA LYS A 50 3.65 6.94 19.37
C LYS A 50 3.49 6.68 17.88
N GLU A 51 2.51 7.33 17.28
CA GLU A 51 2.27 7.30 15.85
C GLU A 51 2.93 8.53 15.20
N GLU A 52 3.74 8.27 14.20
CA GLU A 52 4.47 9.27 13.43
C GLU A 52 4.23 9.05 11.94
N ILE A 53 3.85 10.11 11.25
CA ILE A 53 3.71 10.15 9.80
C ILE A 53 4.90 10.94 9.26
N ILE A 54 5.55 10.40 8.24
CA ILE A 54 6.65 11.02 7.51
C ILE A 54 6.18 11.24 6.08
N ILE A 55 6.05 12.48 5.66
CA ILE A 55 5.71 12.85 4.29
C ILE A 55 6.99 13.06 3.49
N GLY A 56 7.18 12.27 2.44
CA GLY A 56 8.29 12.43 1.51
C GLY A 56 8.11 13.68 0.66
N THR A 57 9.11 14.54 0.59
CA THR A 57 9.04 15.79 -0.20
C THR A 57 10.21 15.97 -1.16
N ALA A 58 11.09 14.98 -1.31
CA ALA A 58 12.28 15.08 -2.14
C ALA A 58 11.97 15.33 -3.64
N LYS A 59 10.77 14.99 -4.09
CA LYS A 59 10.33 15.18 -5.48
C LYS A 59 9.78 16.58 -5.79
N TYR A 60 9.60 17.43 -4.79
CA TYR A 60 9.00 18.75 -4.98
C TYR A 60 10.00 19.88 -4.76
N ASN A 61 9.92 20.91 -5.58
CA ASN A 61 10.48 22.22 -5.23
C ASN A 61 9.51 22.92 -4.26
N LEU A 62 9.80 22.84 -2.95
CA LEU A 62 8.94 23.37 -1.89
C LEU A 62 8.73 24.89 -1.94
N GLU A 63 9.61 25.62 -2.63
CA GLU A 63 9.48 27.07 -2.81
C GLU A 63 8.45 27.43 -3.89
N GLU A 64 8.24 26.53 -4.86
CA GLU A 64 7.51 26.80 -6.09
C GLU A 64 6.43 25.74 -6.40
N LEU A 65 5.71 25.27 -5.37
CA LEU A 65 4.63 24.31 -5.58
C LEU A 65 3.51 24.87 -6.48
N ASN A 66 3.10 24.06 -7.46
CA ASN A 66 1.86 24.26 -8.21
C ASN A 66 0.66 23.58 -7.53
N GLU A 67 -0.55 23.80 -8.04
CA GLU A 67 -1.79 23.27 -7.44
C GLU A 67 -1.82 21.74 -7.41
N SER A 68 -1.40 21.07 -8.49
CA SER A 68 -1.37 19.61 -8.58
C SER A 68 -0.40 19.00 -7.54
N GLN A 69 0.77 19.61 -7.34
CA GLN A 69 1.72 19.20 -6.31
C GLN A 69 1.18 19.43 -4.89
N ILE A 70 0.44 20.52 -4.67
CA ILE A 70 -0.23 20.76 -3.38
C ILE A 70 -1.26 19.65 -3.12
N ILE A 71 -2.09 19.33 -4.11
CA ILE A 71 -3.08 18.24 -3.99
C ILE A 71 -2.39 16.92 -3.69
N SER A 72 -1.27 16.62 -4.36
CA SER A 72 -0.49 15.41 -4.11
C SER A 72 0.05 15.32 -2.67
N ILE A 73 0.49 16.44 -2.09
CA ILE A 73 0.89 16.49 -0.69
C ILE A 73 -0.32 16.28 0.23
N TYR A 74 -1.48 16.87 -0.07
CA TYR A 74 -2.71 16.62 0.70
C TYR A 74 -3.13 15.15 0.64
N ASN A 75 -3.10 14.56 -0.56
CA ASN A 75 -3.39 13.15 -0.79
C ASN A 75 -2.45 12.27 0.06
N SER A 76 -1.14 12.52 -0.03
CA SER A 76 -0.14 11.81 0.78
C SER A 76 -0.41 11.94 2.28
N ILE A 77 -0.74 13.13 2.79
CA ILE A 77 -1.09 13.29 4.21
C ILE A 77 -2.35 12.48 4.55
N TYR A 78 -3.38 12.55 3.71
CA TYR A 78 -4.64 11.85 3.93
C TYR A 78 -4.46 10.34 3.94
N HIS A 79 -3.76 9.80 2.95
CA HIS A 79 -3.39 8.40 2.80
C HIS A 79 -2.72 7.87 4.08
N GLU A 80 -1.71 8.57 4.60
CA GLU A 80 -1.02 8.16 5.83
C GLU A 80 -1.90 8.24 7.08
N PHE A 81 -2.85 9.18 7.13
CA PHE A 81 -3.82 9.23 8.23
C PHE A 81 -4.88 8.12 8.13
N VAL A 82 -5.21 7.65 6.93
CA VAL A 82 -6.08 6.48 6.74
C VAL A 82 -5.41 5.23 7.31
N HIS A 83 -4.10 5.02 7.07
CA HIS A 83 -3.36 3.94 7.72
C HIS A 83 -3.44 4.01 9.25
N VAL A 84 -3.29 5.21 9.83
CA VAL A 84 -3.47 5.41 11.28
C VAL A 84 -4.88 5.01 11.72
N ARG A 85 -5.91 5.44 10.98
CA ARG A 85 -7.31 5.10 11.28
C ARG A 85 -7.54 3.59 11.24
N ASN A 86 -7.18 2.95 10.13
CA ASN A 86 -7.41 1.53 9.87
C ASN A 86 -6.70 0.67 10.92
N ARG A 87 -5.46 1.02 11.27
CA ARG A 87 -4.72 0.34 12.35
C ARG A 87 -5.44 0.42 13.69
N ARG A 88 -6.02 1.58 14.02
CA ARG A 88 -6.75 1.75 15.28
C ARG A 88 -8.09 1.02 15.28
N LEU A 89 -8.77 0.96 14.13
CA LEU A 89 -10.02 0.21 13.96
C LEU A 89 -9.80 -1.29 14.11
N ALA A 90 -8.70 -1.84 13.56
CA ALA A 90 -8.35 -3.25 13.72
C ALA A 90 -8.12 -3.65 15.20
N GLY A 91 -7.79 -2.69 16.07
CA GLY A 91 -7.59 -2.93 17.50
C GLY A 91 -6.25 -3.61 17.84
N SER A 92 -5.89 -3.60 19.13
CA SER A 92 -4.56 -4.03 19.59
C SER A 92 -4.28 -5.52 19.36
N THR A 93 -5.26 -6.38 19.54
CA THR A 93 -5.07 -7.84 19.46
C THR A 93 -4.81 -8.31 18.02
N ILE A 94 -5.53 -7.75 17.05
CA ILE A 94 -5.28 -8.00 15.62
C ILE A 94 -4.02 -7.26 15.20
N SER A 95 -3.81 -6.00 15.61
CA SER A 95 -2.59 -5.26 15.27
C SER A 95 -1.32 -5.96 15.77
N ASP A 96 -1.29 -6.52 16.97
CA ASP A 96 -0.11 -7.21 17.49
C ASP A 96 0.11 -8.58 16.84
N SER A 97 -0.97 -9.29 16.49
CA SER A 97 -0.87 -10.61 15.83
C SER A 97 -0.52 -10.47 14.34
N VAL A 98 -1.16 -9.52 13.65
CA VAL A 98 -0.98 -9.23 12.24
C VAL A 98 0.32 -8.45 12.00
N MET A 99 0.72 -7.50 12.83
CA MET A 99 1.89 -6.65 12.53
C MET A 99 3.22 -7.20 13.04
N ASN A 100 3.23 -8.12 14.02
CA ASN A 100 4.46 -8.71 14.54
C ASN A 100 4.79 -10.07 13.93
N SER A 101 3.82 -10.74 13.29
CA SER A 101 4.05 -11.99 12.58
C SER A 101 4.02 -11.69 11.07
N ARG A 102 5.05 -12.06 10.33
CA ARG A 102 5.09 -11.85 8.86
C ARG A 102 4.29 -12.95 8.15
N THR A 103 3.03 -13.10 8.56
CA THR A 103 2.10 -14.15 8.15
C THR A 103 1.28 -13.74 6.94
N LEU A 104 0.52 -14.67 6.38
CA LEU A 104 -0.41 -14.39 5.29
C LEU A 104 -1.49 -13.38 5.71
N ALA A 105 -1.89 -13.38 6.99
CA ALA A 105 -2.78 -12.37 7.56
C ALA A 105 -2.16 -10.96 7.52
N HIS A 106 -0.89 -10.82 7.90
CA HIS A 106 -0.15 -9.56 7.78
C HIS A 106 -0.19 -9.01 6.36
N PHE A 107 0.10 -9.90 5.41
CA PHE A 107 0.10 -9.58 4.01
C PHE A 107 -1.29 -9.14 3.53
N GLY A 108 -2.34 -9.90 3.83
CA GLY A 108 -3.71 -9.55 3.47
C GLY A 108 -4.21 -8.24 4.09
N TYR A 109 -3.90 -7.98 5.36
CA TYR A 109 -4.15 -6.69 6.00
C TYR A 109 -3.46 -5.55 5.25
N SER A 110 -2.17 -5.70 4.96
CA SER A 110 -1.35 -4.66 4.32
C SER A 110 -1.88 -4.32 2.93
N LEU A 111 -2.26 -5.33 2.13
CA LEU A 111 -2.87 -5.14 0.82
C LEU A 111 -4.17 -4.33 0.90
N LEU A 112 -5.04 -4.69 1.85
CA LEU A 112 -6.31 -3.99 2.00
C LEU A 112 -6.10 -2.56 2.50
N ASP A 113 -5.16 -2.37 3.43
CA ASP A 113 -4.88 -1.08 4.07
C ASP A 113 -4.40 -0.05 3.05
N GLU A 114 -3.49 -0.46 2.17
CA GLU A 114 -3.02 0.32 1.03
C GLU A 114 -4.14 0.66 0.06
N LEU A 115 -5.01 -0.31 -0.28
CA LEU A 115 -6.14 -0.05 -1.18
C LEU A 115 -7.10 0.97 -0.59
N SER A 116 -7.47 0.83 0.70
CA SER A 116 -8.36 1.78 1.38
C SER A 116 -7.72 3.17 1.47
N ALA A 117 -6.45 3.25 1.88
CA ALA A 117 -5.73 4.51 2.01
C ALA A 117 -5.65 5.28 0.70
N TYR A 118 -5.25 4.63 -0.40
CA TYR A 118 -5.23 5.26 -1.71
C TYR A 118 -6.62 5.61 -2.22
N SER A 119 -7.60 4.71 -2.11
CA SER A 119 -8.96 4.94 -2.62
C SER A 119 -9.58 6.17 -1.96
N GLU A 120 -9.51 6.26 -0.63
CA GLU A 120 -10.11 7.37 0.10
C GLU A 120 -9.33 8.68 -0.07
N ALA A 121 -8.00 8.62 -0.09
CA ALA A 121 -7.18 9.80 -0.36
C ALA A 121 -7.50 10.37 -1.75
N ASN A 122 -7.64 9.54 -2.77
CA ASN A 122 -7.94 9.99 -4.13
C ASN A 122 -9.37 10.51 -4.30
N ILE A 123 -10.34 10.01 -3.52
CA ILE A 123 -11.70 10.58 -3.49
C ILE A 123 -11.70 12.02 -2.94
N ASN A 124 -10.91 12.28 -1.90
CA ASN A 124 -10.90 13.57 -1.20
C ASN A 124 -9.92 14.59 -1.81
N TYR A 125 -8.79 14.10 -2.32
CA TYR A 125 -7.69 14.87 -2.90
C TYR A 125 -7.22 14.16 -4.17
N PRO A 126 -7.96 14.28 -5.29
CA PRO A 126 -7.68 13.52 -6.51
C PRO A 126 -6.30 13.83 -7.08
N GLU A 127 -5.44 12.82 -7.11
CA GLU A 127 -4.18 12.89 -7.85
C GLU A 127 -4.43 12.58 -9.32
N THR A 128 -3.50 13.03 -10.15
CA THR A 128 -3.53 12.87 -11.60
C THR A 128 -2.33 12.06 -12.06
N MET A 129 -2.46 11.38 -13.20
CA MET A 129 -1.42 10.47 -13.71
C MET A 129 -0.07 11.14 -13.96
N ASP A 130 -0.05 12.44 -14.28
CA ASP A 130 1.17 13.24 -14.45
C ASP A 130 2.00 13.34 -13.17
N VAL A 131 1.37 13.24 -12.00
CA VAL A 131 2.06 13.29 -10.70
C VAL A 131 2.73 11.96 -10.34
N LEU A 132 2.21 10.85 -10.87
CA LEU A 132 2.82 9.53 -10.66
C LEU A 132 4.14 9.36 -11.44
N GLU A 133 4.41 10.20 -12.45
CA GLU A 133 5.63 10.15 -13.30
C GLU A 133 5.98 8.73 -13.79
N THR A 134 4.97 7.85 -13.93
CA THR A 134 5.20 6.41 -14.11
C THR A 134 4.73 5.95 -15.48
N ASN A 135 5.63 5.33 -16.24
CA ASN A 135 5.27 4.59 -17.44
C ASN A 135 4.69 3.22 -17.05
N PHE A 136 3.43 2.98 -17.39
CA PHE A 136 2.71 1.74 -17.04
C PHE A 136 3.40 0.49 -17.59
N GLU A 137 3.95 0.53 -18.80
CA GLU A 137 4.61 -0.64 -19.41
C GLU A 137 5.94 -0.97 -18.74
N GLU A 138 6.74 0.07 -18.44
CA GLU A 138 8.01 -0.08 -17.74
C GLU A 138 7.78 -0.56 -16.30
N LEU A 139 6.81 0.02 -15.61
CA LEU A 139 6.43 -0.44 -14.27
C LEU A 139 6.00 -1.89 -14.32
N TYR A 140 5.11 -2.26 -15.25
CA TYR A 140 4.66 -3.64 -15.39
C TYR A 140 5.81 -4.61 -15.62
N ALA A 141 6.76 -4.29 -16.50
CA ALA A 141 7.91 -5.15 -16.76
C ALA A 141 8.74 -5.36 -15.48
N ASN A 142 9.02 -4.29 -14.75
CA ASN A 142 9.76 -4.34 -13.49
C ASN A 142 9.02 -5.16 -12.41
N LEU A 143 7.69 -4.99 -12.31
CA LEU A 143 6.86 -5.74 -11.36
C LEU A 143 6.79 -7.23 -11.70
N PHE A 144 6.66 -7.56 -12.98
CA PHE A 144 6.64 -8.93 -13.47
C PHE A 144 7.97 -9.65 -13.22
N GLU A 145 9.10 -8.97 -13.42
CA GLU A 145 10.43 -9.48 -13.10
C GLU A 145 10.57 -9.77 -11.61
N ARG A 146 10.23 -8.81 -10.73
CA ARG A 146 10.25 -9.00 -9.28
C ARG A 146 9.39 -10.16 -8.80
N LEU A 147 8.19 -10.30 -9.35
CA LEU A 147 7.32 -11.45 -9.05
C LEU A 147 7.93 -12.77 -9.49
N THR A 148 8.54 -12.78 -10.67
CA THR A 148 9.20 -13.98 -11.20
C THR A 148 10.39 -14.37 -10.32
N GLU A 149 11.21 -13.42 -9.89
CA GLU A 149 12.30 -13.65 -8.94
C GLU A 149 11.80 -14.20 -7.60
N GLY A 150 10.73 -13.62 -7.06
CA GLY A 150 10.10 -14.09 -5.83
C GLY A 150 9.54 -15.50 -5.96
N ALA A 151 8.85 -15.79 -7.06
CA ALA A 151 8.40 -17.12 -7.38
C ALA A 151 9.60 -18.09 -7.51
N LEU A 152 10.70 -17.71 -8.17
CA LEU A 152 11.87 -18.57 -8.27
C LEU A 152 12.49 -18.91 -6.90
N CYS A 153 12.49 -17.97 -5.95
CA CYS A 153 12.91 -18.23 -4.56
C CYS A 153 12.07 -19.34 -3.90
N LEU A 154 10.78 -19.39 -4.22
CA LEU A 154 9.82 -20.38 -3.73
C LEU A 154 9.94 -21.76 -4.40
N GLY A 155 10.37 -21.83 -5.67
CA GLY A 155 10.32 -23.04 -6.49
C GLY A 155 11.62 -23.84 -6.56
N GLY A 156 12.73 -23.28 -6.08
CA GLY A 156 14.06 -23.89 -6.23
C GLY A 156 14.50 -24.86 -5.12
N ARG A 157 13.75 -24.97 -4.00
CA ARG A 157 14.19 -25.73 -2.80
C ARG A 157 13.17 -26.80 -2.38
N LYS A 158 13.69 -27.96 -1.94
CA LYS A 158 12.89 -29.08 -1.39
C LYS A 158 12.27 -28.75 -0.02
N GLU A 159 12.92 -27.90 0.77
CA GLU A 159 12.43 -27.37 2.04
C GLU A 159 12.48 -25.84 1.97
N ARG A 160 11.38 -25.20 2.36
CA ARG A 160 11.18 -23.75 2.25
C ARG A 160 11.27 -23.14 3.62
N THR A 161 12.08 -22.11 3.74
CA THR A 161 12.19 -21.37 4.99
C THR A 161 11.03 -20.37 5.12
N GLU A 162 10.71 -19.99 6.34
CA GLU A 162 9.81 -18.86 6.60
C GLU A 162 10.33 -17.58 5.93
N GLU A 163 11.65 -17.41 5.88
CA GLU A 163 12.31 -16.27 5.26
C GLU A 163 12.04 -16.16 3.74
N ASP A 164 12.03 -17.29 3.04
CA ASP A 164 11.71 -17.35 1.61
C ASP A 164 10.25 -16.93 1.34
N ARG A 165 9.30 -17.33 2.20
CA ARG A 165 7.89 -16.92 2.10
C ARG A 165 7.69 -15.44 2.36
N VAL A 166 8.30 -14.94 3.42
CA VAL A 166 8.27 -13.51 3.77
C VAL A 166 8.80 -12.65 2.64
N LYS A 167 9.91 -13.06 2.01
CA LYS A 167 10.47 -12.35 0.86
C LYS A 167 9.47 -12.28 -0.30
N PHE A 168 8.80 -13.39 -0.60
CA PHE A 168 7.77 -13.42 -1.65
C PHE A 168 6.58 -12.51 -1.31
N TYR A 169 6.10 -12.51 -0.07
CA TYR A 169 5.01 -11.62 0.36
C TYR A 169 5.40 -10.15 0.23
N ASN A 170 6.61 -9.78 0.66
CA ASN A 170 7.08 -8.40 0.52
C ASN A 170 7.14 -7.96 -0.95
N GLN A 171 7.68 -8.81 -1.83
CA GLN A 171 7.74 -8.50 -3.27
C GLN A 171 6.33 -8.41 -3.89
N SER A 172 5.41 -9.27 -3.46
CA SER A 172 4.00 -9.21 -3.87
C SER A 172 3.29 -7.95 -3.36
N LEU A 173 3.66 -7.47 -2.17
CA LEU A 173 3.12 -6.24 -1.59
C LEU A 173 3.63 -5.02 -2.36
N GLU A 174 4.92 -4.96 -2.68
CA GLU A 174 5.52 -3.89 -3.49
C GLU A 174 4.81 -3.76 -4.85
N VAL A 175 4.49 -4.90 -5.47
CA VAL A 175 3.71 -4.96 -6.71
C VAL A 175 2.32 -4.37 -6.51
N CYS A 176 1.63 -4.75 -5.43
CA CYS A 176 0.31 -4.23 -5.12
C CYS A 176 0.32 -2.72 -4.90
N VAL A 177 1.21 -2.23 -4.03
CA VAL A 177 1.38 -0.80 -3.71
C VAL A 177 1.71 0.02 -4.96
N SER A 178 2.41 -0.57 -5.92
CA SER A 178 2.71 0.11 -7.19
C SER A 178 1.50 0.19 -8.14
N LEU A 179 0.57 -0.77 -8.05
CA LEU A 179 -0.57 -0.89 -8.98
C LEU A 179 -1.85 -0.27 -8.45
N ILE A 180 -2.04 -0.22 -7.13
CA ILE A 180 -3.21 0.42 -6.50
C ILE A 180 -3.38 1.88 -6.94
N PRO A 181 -2.35 2.76 -6.89
CA PRO A 181 -2.49 4.15 -7.28
C PRO A 181 -2.93 4.29 -8.73
N LEU A 182 -2.34 3.46 -9.60
CA LEU A 182 -2.71 3.41 -11.01
C LEU A 182 -4.18 3.02 -11.17
N TYR A 183 -4.59 1.91 -10.57
CA TYR A 183 -5.99 1.46 -10.60
C TYR A 183 -6.96 2.55 -10.13
N VAL A 184 -6.66 3.20 -9.01
CA VAL A 184 -7.52 4.21 -8.38
C VAL A 184 -7.60 5.50 -9.22
N ILE A 185 -6.48 5.95 -9.80
CA ILE A 185 -6.42 7.19 -10.58
C ILE A 185 -6.96 6.99 -12.00
N SER A 186 -6.59 5.89 -12.68
CA SER A 186 -7.03 5.62 -14.06
C SER A 186 -8.43 5.01 -14.15
N GLY A 187 -9.02 4.62 -13.01
CA GLY A 187 -10.30 3.91 -12.96
C GLY A 187 -10.21 2.43 -13.38
N GLY A 188 -9.00 1.89 -13.54
CA GLY A 188 -8.81 0.47 -13.85
C GLY A 188 -7.45 0.09 -14.43
N ILE A 189 -7.10 -1.19 -14.30
CA ILE A 189 -5.93 -1.79 -14.97
C ILE A 189 -6.30 -2.08 -16.45
N PRO A 190 -5.42 -1.79 -17.44
CA PRO A 190 -5.72 -1.95 -18.86
C PRO A 190 -6.18 -3.36 -19.24
N GLU A 191 -7.07 -3.46 -20.24
CA GLU A 191 -7.75 -4.71 -20.62
C GLU A 191 -6.86 -5.78 -21.25
N ASP A 192 -5.65 -5.42 -21.70
CA ASP A 192 -4.73 -6.38 -22.33
C ASP A 192 -4.52 -7.64 -21.47
N LYS A 193 -4.46 -8.79 -22.16
CA LYS A 193 -4.32 -10.10 -21.52
C LYS A 193 -3.10 -10.18 -20.60
N LYS A 194 -2.00 -9.47 -20.91
CA LYS A 194 -0.80 -9.44 -20.08
C LYS A 194 -1.07 -8.89 -18.66
N TYR A 195 -2.04 -7.99 -18.50
CA TYR A 195 -2.38 -7.40 -17.20
C TYR A 195 -3.48 -8.16 -16.42
N TYR A 196 -3.99 -9.26 -16.98
CA TYR A 196 -5.12 -9.98 -16.40
C TYR A 196 -4.90 -10.48 -14.96
N PRO A 197 -3.73 -11.03 -14.58
CA PRO A 197 -3.50 -11.48 -13.20
C PRO A 197 -3.58 -10.34 -12.18
N PHE A 198 -3.00 -9.19 -12.53
CA PHE A 198 -3.02 -7.99 -11.69
C PHE A 198 -4.42 -7.42 -11.51
N ARG A 199 -5.20 -7.36 -12.61
CA ARG A 199 -6.61 -6.96 -12.55
C ARG A 199 -7.40 -7.85 -11.60
N ARG A 200 -7.22 -9.18 -11.69
CA ARG A 200 -7.90 -10.12 -10.79
C ARG A 200 -7.49 -9.92 -9.34
N ALA A 201 -6.20 -9.75 -9.08
CA ALA A 201 -5.67 -9.59 -7.74
C ALA A 201 -6.17 -8.29 -7.08
N ILE A 202 -6.18 -7.16 -7.81
CA ILE A 202 -6.76 -5.91 -7.29
C ILE A 202 -8.28 -6.03 -7.10
N ASN A 203 -9.00 -6.62 -8.06
CA ASN A 203 -10.45 -6.80 -7.94
C ASN A 203 -10.85 -7.69 -6.77
N SER A 204 -10.05 -8.69 -6.40
CA SER A 204 -10.33 -9.48 -5.20
C SER A 204 -10.24 -8.64 -3.93
N LEU A 205 -9.32 -7.67 -3.84
CA LEU A 205 -9.22 -6.77 -2.69
C LEU A 205 -10.42 -5.84 -2.56
N ILE A 206 -10.94 -5.32 -3.68
CA ILE A 206 -12.09 -4.38 -3.69
C ILE A 206 -13.31 -5.00 -3.02
N SER A 207 -13.50 -6.31 -3.16
CA SER A 207 -14.62 -7.02 -2.53
C SER A 207 -14.63 -6.93 -0.99
N TYR A 208 -13.50 -6.54 -0.38
CA TYR A 208 -13.32 -6.37 1.07
C TYR A 208 -13.19 -4.90 1.52
N GLY A 209 -13.08 -3.95 0.59
CA GLY A 209 -12.58 -2.59 0.82
C GLY A 209 -13.34 -1.69 1.81
N SER A 210 -14.55 -2.07 2.23
CA SER A 210 -15.41 -1.27 3.11
C SER A 210 -15.57 -1.80 4.54
N ASN A 211 -14.99 -2.96 4.88
CA ASN A 211 -15.35 -3.69 6.11
C ASN A 211 -14.23 -3.82 7.16
N PHE A 212 -13.21 -2.96 7.14
CA PHE A 212 -12.05 -3.02 8.06
C PHE A 212 -12.39 -3.30 9.52
N GLU A 213 -13.43 -2.65 10.04
CA GLU A 213 -13.86 -2.73 11.44
C GLU A 213 -14.48 -4.08 11.83
N ASN A 214 -14.85 -4.90 10.84
CA ASN A 214 -15.54 -6.18 11.04
C ASN A 214 -14.70 -7.40 10.65
N LEU A 215 -13.49 -7.22 10.12
CA LEU A 215 -12.65 -8.31 9.68
C LEU A 215 -11.94 -8.97 10.87
N ILE A 216 -11.89 -10.31 10.85
CA ILE A 216 -11.12 -11.12 11.79
C ILE A 216 -9.81 -11.61 11.14
N LEU A 217 -8.94 -12.26 11.93
CA LEU A 217 -7.63 -12.72 11.45
C LEU A 217 -7.75 -13.62 10.21
N GLU A 218 -8.71 -14.54 10.23
CA GLU A 218 -9.00 -15.49 9.16
C GLU A 218 -9.45 -14.80 7.87
N ASP A 219 -10.13 -13.65 7.96
CA ASP A 219 -10.49 -12.86 6.78
C ASP A 219 -9.24 -12.28 6.12
N TYR A 220 -8.29 -11.77 6.91
CA TYR A 220 -7.03 -11.27 6.37
C TYR A 220 -6.18 -12.37 5.74
N GLU A 221 -6.15 -13.57 6.33
CA GLU A 221 -5.49 -14.72 5.69
C GLU A 221 -6.14 -15.07 4.35
N LYS A 222 -7.48 -15.08 4.31
CA LYS A 222 -8.24 -15.32 3.09
C LYS A 222 -7.95 -14.27 2.02
N ILE A 223 -7.91 -12.99 2.39
CA ILE A 223 -7.57 -11.88 1.48
C ILE A 223 -6.16 -12.10 0.89
N GLY A 224 -5.17 -12.36 1.74
CA GLY A 224 -3.80 -12.59 1.31
C GLY A 224 -3.69 -13.79 0.36
N LYS A 225 -4.40 -14.89 0.69
CA LYS A 225 -4.49 -16.09 -0.15
C LYS A 225 -5.09 -15.80 -1.52
N GLU A 226 -6.28 -15.21 -1.57
CA GLU A 226 -6.99 -14.90 -2.81
C GLU A 226 -6.17 -13.95 -3.69
N TYR A 227 -5.50 -12.96 -3.11
CA TYR A 227 -4.63 -12.05 -3.85
C TYR A 227 -3.49 -12.82 -4.55
N ILE A 228 -2.76 -13.66 -3.80
CA ILE A 228 -1.66 -14.46 -4.36
C ILE A 228 -2.16 -15.40 -5.44
N GLU A 229 -3.24 -16.14 -5.18
CA GLU A 229 -3.83 -17.09 -6.15
C GLU A 229 -4.18 -16.42 -7.48
N ASN A 230 -4.72 -15.20 -7.41
CA ASN A 230 -5.04 -14.40 -8.59
C ASN A 230 -3.79 -13.86 -9.28
N LEU A 231 -2.78 -13.43 -8.52
CA LEU A 231 -1.54 -12.89 -9.05
C LEU A 231 -0.70 -13.95 -9.80
N ILE A 232 -0.65 -15.18 -9.27
CA ILE A 232 0.12 -16.27 -9.88
C ILE A 232 -0.68 -17.11 -10.88
N TYR A 233 -1.95 -16.74 -11.13
CA TYR A 233 -2.89 -17.50 -11.95
C TYR A 233 -2.34 -17.80 -13.35
N ASP A 234 -1.71 -16.83 -14.03
CA ASP A 234 -1.11 -16.99 -15.37
C ASP A 234 0.43 -17.05 -15.37
N LEU A 235 1.10 -16.86 -14.22
CA LEU A 235 2.57 -16.97 -14.11
C LEU A 235 3.07 -18.43 -14.27
N SER A 236 2.15 -19.38 -14.38
CA SER A 236 2.47 -20.79 -14.44
C SER A 236 1.64 -21.51 -15.49
N SER A 237 2.28 -22.38 -16.27
CA SER A 237 1.53 -23.39 -17.00
C SER A 237 0.64 -24.16 -16.01
N SER A 238 -0.54 -24.59 -16.44
CA SER A 238 -1.56 -25.23 -15.58
C SER A 238 -1.01 -26.35 -14.68
N LYS A 239 0.09 -27.02 -15.08
CA LYS A 239 0.78 -28.05 -14.30
C LYS A 239 1.59 -27.53 -13.09
N ARG A 240 2.05 -26.27 -13.10
CA ARG A 240 2.82 -25.67 -11.99
C ARG A 240 1.99 -24.73 -11.13
N LYS A 241 0.78 -24.37 -11.55
CA LYS A 241 -0.10 -23.47 -10.81
C LYS A 241 -0.41 -23.93 -9.39
N ASN A 242 -0.88 -25.17 -9.24
CA ASN A 242 -1.16 -25.73 -7.92
C ASN A 242 0.12 -25.87 -7.08
N PHE A 243 1.26 -26.15 -7.72
CA PHE A 243 2.54 -26.14 -7.03
C PHE A 243 2.83 -24.75 -6.47
N TRP A 244 2.74 -23.68 -7.26
CA TRP A 244 3.01 -22.31 -6.80
C TRP A 244 2.03 -21.80 -5.75
N ILE A 245 0.74 -22.11 -5.90
CA ILE A 245 -0.31 -21.78 -4.93
C ILE A 245 0.01 -22.46 -3.60
N ASN A 246 0.12 -23.78 -3.59
CA ASN A 246 0.48 -24.55 -2.40
C ASN A 246 1.84 -24.10 -1.83
N THR A 247 2.74 -23.64 -2.68
CA THR A 247 4.04 -23.13 -2.23
C THR A 247 3.98 -21.82 -1.48
N ALA A 248 3.14 -20.90 -1.96
CA ALA A 248 2.98 -19.59 -1.35
C ALA A 248 2.00 -19.61 -0.17
N ILE A 249 1.13 -20.64 -0.08
CA ILE A 249 -0.02 -20.69 0.83
C ILE A 249 0.08 -21.81 1.87
N ASP A 250 0.76 -22.93 1.62
CA ASP A 250 0.82 -24.03 2.59
C ASP A 250 1.70 -23.67 3.81
N LEU A 251 1.05 -23.78 4.99
CA LEU A 251 1.61 -23.82 6.34
C LEU A 251 1.68 -25.28 6.81
#